data_AF-A0AA36UUN2-F1
#
_entry.id   AF-A0AA36UUN2-F1
#
_cell.length_a   1.000
_cell.length_b   1.000
_cell.length_c   1.000
_cell.angle_alpha   90.00
_cell.angle_beta   90.00
_cell.angle_gamma   90.00
#
_symmetry.space_group_name_H-M   'P 1'
#
loop_
_entity.id
_entity.type
_entity.pdbx_description
1 polymer ?
#
loop_
_entity_poly.entity_id
_entity_poly.type
_entity_poly.pdbx_seq_one_letter_code
_entity_poly.pdbx_strand_id
1 'polypeptide(L)'
;MSDSSENRTRTNVTNRLFGSYQAEVVNPVHPKGLYMVSVRLLGYWDAIPDKDLPFAEFLLPLGAKPSGGHAVPVEKGDLVWVDFPRNGDTRYPRITGSLYYAPNYESYLPSEVNGEAYQPKRAEGEPEPPAYDRKDALFVRFGLRKLITHQGGYSVTHTQSGTAIEITPDGQCVIHIEGNAFRSSTGNTLEQIGGALTIKVKGDANIEAGGNATVKASGKANLEGNEVTIKASGNVNIDAGGQFAVKAAAAPFTLG
;
A
#
# COMPACT_ATOMS: atom_id res chain seq x y z
N MET A 1 28.79 55.32 -8.04
CA MET A 1 29.28 54.11 -7.33
C MET A 1 28.27 53.83 -6.22
N SER A 2 27.50 52.76 -6.19
CA SER A 2 27.35 51.59 -7.04
C SER A 2 25.84 51.28 -7.10
N ASP A 3 25.44 50.85 -8.29
CA ASP A 3 24.10 50.40 -8.67
C ASP A 3 23.57 49.32 -7.71
N SER A 4 22.34 49.45 -7.24
CA SER A 4 21.58 48.39 -6.55
C SER A 4 20.31 48.06 -7.32
N SER A 5 20.48 47.90 -8.63
CA SER A 5 19.52 47.34 -9.58
C SER A 5 19.19 45.84 -9.33
N GLU A 6 19.78 45.21 -8.31
CA GLU A 6 19.63 43.78 -8.01
C GLU A 6 18.34 43.37 -7.26
N ASN A 7 17.41 44.30 -6.94
CA ASN A 7 16.19 43.95 -6.19
C ASN A 7 14.89 44.07 -6.99
N ARG A 8 14.96 44.00 -8.32
CA ARG A 8 13.81 44.20 -9.24
C ARG A 8 12.87 43.01 -9.39
N THR A 9 13.16 41.84 -8.82
CA THR A 9 12.40 40.61 -9.09
C THR A 9 11.45 40.19 -7.96
N ARG A 10 11.37 40.95 -6.86
CA ARG A 10 10.42 40.68 -5.75
C ARG A 10 9.89 41.95 -5.08
N THR A 11 9.08 42.78 -5.75
CA THR A 11 8.16 43.70 -5.04
C THR A 11 7.03 44.30 -5.87
N ASN A 12 5.81 44.03 -5.38
CA ASN A 12 4.67 44.90 -5.10
C ASN A 12 4.03 45.76 -6.21
N VAL A 13 2.75 45.47 -6.42
CA VAL A 13 1.65 46.26 -7.00
C VAL A 13 1.44 46.22 -8.53
N THR A 14 2.45 46.03 -9.39
CA THR A 14 2.25 46.12 -10.86
C THR A 14 2.20 44.79 -11.63
N ASN A 15 2.90 43.75 -11.17
CA ASN A 15 2.94 42.43 -11.84
C ASN A 15 2.10 41.38 -11.10
N ARG A 16 0.79 41.65 -10.96
CA ARG A 16 -0.15 40.69 -10.41
C ARG A 16 -0.43 39.60 -11.43
N LEU A 17 -0.34 38.34 -10.99
CA LEU A 17 -0.68 37.19 -11.81
C LEU A 17 -2.07 36.67 -11.41
N PHE A 18 -3.01 36.77 -12.34
CA PHE A 18 -4.36 36.24 -12.18
C PHE A 18 -4.50 34.96 -13.02
N GLY A 19 -5.04 33.90 -12.44
CA GLY A 19 -5.19 32.60 -13.10
C GLY A 19 -4.30 31.51 -12.49
N SER A 20 -4.14 30.41 -13.23
CA SER A 20 -3.32 29.26 -12.86
C SER A 20 -2.13 29.11 -13.80
N TYR A 21 -0.97 28.80 -13.25
CA TYR A 21 0.31 28.76 -13.94
C TYR A 21 1.00 27.43 -13.71
N GLN A 22 1.74 26.95 -14.71
CA GLN A 22 2.56 25.75 -14.57
C GLN A 22 3.83 26.07 -13.80
N ALA A 23 4.19 25.20 -12.87
CA ALA A 23 5.40 25.33 -12.09
C ALA A 23 6.07 23.97 -11.83
N GLU A 24 7.33 24.02 -11.47
CA GLU A 24 8.12 22.87 -11.01
C GLU A 24 8.48 23.07 -9.53
N VAL A 25 8.43 21.98 -8.75
CA VAL A 25 8.90 21.95 -7.36
C VAL A 25 10.44 21.95 -7.34
N VAL A 26 11.05 22.92 -6.66
CA VAL A 26 12.50 23.10 -6.65
C VAL A 26 13.12 22.62 -5.33
N ASN A 27 12.56 23.03 -4.20
CA ASN A 27 12.98 22.57 -2.87
C ASN A 27 11.77 22.04 -2.08
N PRO A 28 11.73 20.73 -1.79
CA PRO A 28 10.62 20.12 -1.07
C PRO A 28 10.65 20.37 0.45
N VAL A 29 11.69 21.04 0.97
CA VAL A 29 11.86 21.27 2.42
C VAL A 29 11.87 22.75 2.75
N HIS A 30 10.88 23.20 3.52
CA HIS A 30 10.86 24.54 4.08
C HIS A 30 11.87 24.70 5.24
N PRO A 31 12.71 25.75 5.30
CA PRO A 31 13.73 25.94 6.34
C PRO A 31 13.23 25.94 7.79
N LYS A 32 11.95 26.24 7.99
CA LYS A 32 11.28 26.22 9.31
C LYS A 32 10.45 24.95 9.59
N GLY A 33 10.55 23.93 8.74
CA GLY A 33 9.78 22.69 8.89
C GLY A 33 8.27 22.83 8.62
N LEU A 34 7.85 23.88 7.89
CA LEU A 34 6.46 24.02 7.44
C LEU A 34 6.19 23.09 6.25
N TYR A 35 4.95 22.62 6.11
CA TYR A 35 4.52 21.83 4.96
C TYR A 35 4.30 22.73 3.73
N MET A 36 5.39 23.29 3.22
CA MET A 36 5.48 24.21 2.07
C MET A 36 6.72 23.87 1.26
N VAL A 37 6.69 24.16 -0.04
CA VAL A 37 7.80 23.86 -0.96
C VAL A 37 8.11 25.07 -1.82
N SER A 38 9.35 25.25 -2.25
CA SER A 38 9.64 26.30 -3.24
C SER A 38 9.26 25.85 -4.64
N VAL A 39 8.70 26.77 -5.42
CA VAL A 39 8.24 26.49 -6.79
C VAL A 39 8.82 27.50 -7.78
N ARG A 40 9.06 27.04 -9.01
CA ARG A 40 9.48 27.86 -10.14
C ARG A 40 8.36 27.89 -11.18
N LEU A 41 7.79 29.06 -11.46
CA LEU A 41 6.86 29.20 -12.58
C LEU A 41 7.61 29.08 -13.91
N LEU A 42 7.22 28.11 -14.72
CA LEU A 42 7.85 27.79 -15.99
C LEU A 42 7.62 28.93 -16.99
N GLY A 43 8.70 29.44 -17.61
CA GLY A 43 8.63 30.52 -18.60
C GLY A 43 8.47 31.93 -18.01
N TYR A 44 8.27 32.05 -16.69
CA TYR A 44 8.15 33.34 -16.00
C TYR A 44 9.32 33.61 -15.07
N TRP A 45 9.80 32.59 -14.37
CA TRP A 45 10.80 32.72 -13.30
C TRP A 45 12.14 32.10 -13.67
N ASP A 46 12.39 31.76 -14.93
CA ASP A 46 13.60 31.05 -15.37
C ASP A 46 14.90 31.74 -14.95
N ALA A 47 14.93 33.07 -14.92
CA ALA A 47 16.10 33.86 -14.51
C ALA A 47 16.25 34.03 -12.98
N ILE A 48 15.28 33.62 -12.17
CA ILE A 48 15.32 33.77 -10.71
C ILE A 48 16.16 32.63 -10.11
N PRO A 49 17.17 32.89 -9.25
CA PRO A 49 17.91 31.83 -8.57
C PRO A 49 17.05 31.00 -7.61
N ASP A 50 17.34 29.71 -7.45
CA ASP A 50 16.55 28.79 -6.61
C ASP A 50 16.36 29.27 -5.16
N LYS A 51 17.42 29.85 -4.57
CA LYS A 51 17.39 30.41 -3.21
C LYS A 51 16.40 31.57 -3.05
N ASP A 52 16.06 32.21 -4.17
CA ASP A 52 15.20 33.38 -4.26
C ASP A 52 13.79 33.01 -4.77
N LEU A 53 13.45 31.71 -4.84
CA LEU A 53 12.09 31.26 -5.16
C LEU A 53 11.17 31.32 -3.93
N PRO A 54 9.88 31.66 -4.10
CA PRO A 54 8.93 31.72 -2.99
C PRO A 54 8.49 30.32 -2.58
N PHE A 55 8.08 30.19 -1.32
CA PHE A 55 7.48 28.96 -0.83
C PHE A 55 5.97 28.99 -1.05
N ALA A 56 5.45 27.93 -1.64
CA ALA A 56 4.04 27.71 -1.91
C ALA A 56 3.38 26.91 -0.79
N GLU A 57 2.16 27.32 -0.43
CA GLU A 57 1.23 26.51 0.36
C GLU A 57 0.53 25.48 -0.53
N PHE A 58 -0.06 24.43 0.06
CA PHE A 58 -0.89 23.48 -0.67
C PHE A 58 -2.36 23.84 -0.53
N LEU A 59 -3.11 23.78 -1.63
CA LEU A 59 -4.57 23.72 -1.57
C LEU A 59 -4.96 22.34 -1.04
N LEU A 60 -5.31 22.29 0.25
CA LEU A 60 -5.68 21.05 0.90
C LEU A 60 -7.12 20.64 0.55
N PRO A 61 -7.43 19.33 0.47
CA PRO A 61 -8.79 18.85 0.34
C PRO A 61 -9.71 19.34 1.47
N LEU A 62 -11.01 19.39 1.20
CA LEU A 62 -12.02 19.67 2.22
C LEU A 62 -11.86 18.71 3.41
N GLY A 63 -11.99 19.25 4.63
CA GLY A 63 -11.85 18.49 5.88
C GLY A 63 -10.45 18.54 6.51
N ALA A 64 -9.46 19.16 5.86
CA ALA A 64 -8.18 19.47 6.50
C ALA A 64 -8.39 20.43 7.70
N LYS A 65 -7.79 20.09 8.84
CA LYS A 65 -7.93 20.76 10.14
C LYS A 65 -6.69 20.52 11.01
N PRO A 66 -6.51 21.21 12.14
CA PRO A 66 -5.43 20.89 13.08
C PRO A 66 -5.46 19.39 13.45
N SER A 67 -4.30 18.73 13.30
CA SER A 67 -4.10 17.30 13.57
C SER A 67 -4.92 16.31 12.70
N GLY A 68 -5.52 16.75 11.59
CA GLY A 68 -6.24 15.85 10.68
C GLY A 68 -6.33 16.38 9.25
N GLY A 69 -6.02 15.56 8.25
CA GLY A 69 -6.08 15.98 6.85
C GLY A 69 -5.45 14.95 5.93
N HIS A 70 -5.27 15.34 4.66
CA HIS A 70 -4.62 14.51 3.65
C HIS A 70 -3.41 15.25 3.12
N ALA A 71 -2.22 14.69 3.37
CA ALA A 71 -0.95 15.23 2.92
C ALA A 71 -0.33 14.25 1.92
N VAL A 72 -0.18 14.69 0.68
CA VAL A 72 0.55 13.97 -0.36
C VAL A 72 1.86 14.75 -0.58
N PRO A 73 3.03 14.16 -0.29
CA PRO A 73 4.30 14.87 -0.46
C PRO A 73 4.57 15.12 -1.94
N VAL A 74 5.36 16.14 -2.25
CA VAL A 74 5.91 16.36 -3.58
C VAL A 74 7.43 16.21 -3.52
N GLU A 75 8.02 15.84 -4.64
CA GLU A 75 9.45 15.66 -4.83
C GLU A 75 10.01 16.79 -5.70
N LYS A 76 11.33 17.01 -5.64
CA LYS A 76 11.99 17.94 -6.54
C LYS A 76 11.77 17.47 -7.98
N GLY A 77 11.35 18.39 -8.86
CA GLY A 77 11.00 18.10 -10.25
C GLY A 77 9.52 17.81 -10.49
N ASP A 78 8.71 17.65 -9.43
CA ASP A 78 7.26 17.48 -9.60
C ASP A 78 6.66 18.70 -10.30
N LEU A 79 5.86 18.45 -11.33
CA LEU A 79 5.15 19.48 -12.07
C LEU A 79 3.78 19.73 -11.45
N VAL A 80 3.45 21.00 -11.24
CA VAL A 80 2.28 21.44 -10.48
C VAL A 80 1.58 22.63 -11.12
N TRP A 81 0.30 22.78 -10.81
CA TRP A 81 -0.45 24.01 -11.05
C TRP A 81 -0.34 24.92 -9.82
N VAL A 82 -0.12 26.21 -10.04
CA VAL A 82 0.01 27.23 -9.00
C VAL A 82 -0.93 28.40 -9.28
N ASP A 83 -1.63 28.87 -8.25
CA ASP A 83 -2.36 30.14 -8.25
C ASP A 83 -1.83 31.12 -7.19
N PHE A 84 -2.35 32.34 -7.21
CA PHE A 84 -1.93 33.44 -6.33
C PHE A 84 -3.14 34.06 -5.61
N PRO A 85 -3.63 33.41 -4.53
CA PRO A 85 -4.92 33.74 -3.92
C PRO A 85 -4.94 35.11 -3.22
N ARG A 86 -3.77 35.67 -2.91
CA ARG A 86 -3.64 36.98 -2.26
C ARG A 86 -3.63 38.11 -3.29
N ASN A 87 -4.70 38.21 -4.09
CA ASN A 87 -4.88 39.23 -5.14
C ASN A 87 -3.73 39.26 -6.16
N GLY A 88 -3.29 38.08 -6.61
CA GLY A 88 -2.21 37.95 -7.60
C GLY A 88 -0.80 38.23 -7.09
N ASP A 89 -0.60 38.33 -5.77
CA ASP A 89 0.71 38.52 -5.15
C ASP A 89 1.59 37.28 -5.32
N THR A 90 2.60 37.41 -6.18
CA THR A 90 3.50 36.33 -6.60
C THR A 90 4.41 35.79 -5.50
N ARG A 91 4.47 36.46 -4.34
CA ARG A 91 5.25 36.02 -3.17
C ARG A 91 4.53 34.95 -2.35
N TYR A 92 3.23 34.77 -2.57
CA TYR A 92 2.40 33.81 -1.85
C TYR A 92 1.71 32.83 -2.82
N PRO A 93 2.50 32.02 -3.56
CA PRO A 93 1.93 30.98 -4.41
C PRO A 93 1.19 29.93 -3.59
N ARG A 94 0.22 29.28 -4.23
CA ARG A 94 -0.43 28.09 -3.70
C ARG A 94 -0.52 27.03 -4.79
N ILE A 95 -0.05 25.81 -4.49
CA ILE A 95 -0.19 24.64 -5.35
C ILE A 95 -1.65 24.20 -5.32
N THR A 96 -2.28 24.10 -6.49
CA THR A 96 -3.69 23.71 -6.64
C THR A 96 -3.89 22.28 -7.13
N GLY A 97 -2.83 21.65 -7.65
CA GLY A 97 -2.84 20.26 -8.09
C GLY A 97 -1.58 19.89 -8.87
N SER A 98 -1.48 18.62 -9.26
CA SER A 98 -0.41 18.13 -10.14
C SER A 98 -0.69 18.50 -11.60
N LEU A 99 0.36 18.77 -12.35
CA LEU A 99 0.29 18.97 -13.79
C LEU A 99 0.31 17.61 -14.50
N TYR A 100 -0.60 17.40 -15.45
CA TYR A 100 -0.51 16.25 -16.35
C TYR A 100 0.67 16.41 -17.29
N TYR A 101 1.67 15.53 -17.17
CA TYR A 101 2.86 15.55 -17.99
C TYR A 101 2.68 14.60 -19.19
N ALA A 102 2.56 15.18 -20.38
CA ALA A 102 2.43 14.44 -21.63
C ALA A 102 3.17 15.12 -22.80
N PRO A 103 4.51 15.23 -22.75
CA PRO A 103 5.29 15.79 -23.85
C PRO A 103 5.07 14.97 -25.13
N ASN A 104 5.09 15.63 -26.30
CA ASN A 104 4.89 14.97 -27.60
C ASN A 104 3.58 14.18 -27.75
N TYR A 105 2.56 14.49 -26.93
CA TYR A 105 1.30 13.73 -26.85
C TYR A 105 1.46 12.29 -26.31
N GLU A 106 2.56 12.00 -25.60
CA GLU A 106 2.79 10.72 -24.93
C GLU A 106 2.56 10.89 -23.42
N SER A 107 1.65 10.09 -22.85
CA SER A 107 1.29 10.18 -21.43
C SER A 107 2.37 9.56 -20.53
N TYR A 108 2.74 10.24 -19.46
CA TYR A 108 3.65 9.71 -18.44
C TYR A 108 2.92 9.26 -17.17
N LEU A 109 1.60 9.04 -17.26
CA LEU A 109 0.84 8.36 -16.21
C LEU A 109 1.31 6.89 -16.07
N PRO A 110 0.90 6.18 -15.00
CA PRO A 110 1.23 4.77 -14.85
C PRO A 110 0.94 3.99 -16.14
N SER A 111 1.85 3.09 -16.52
CA SER A 111 1.85 2.42 -17.84
C SER A 111 0.53 1.69 -18.18
N GLU A 112 -0.20 1.26 -17.16
CA GLU A 112 -1.55 0.68 -17.29
C GLU A 112 -2.57 1.64 -17.92
N VAL A 113 -2.48 2.93 -17.61
CA VAL A 113 -3.31 3.98 -18.24
C VAL A 113 -2.99 4.12 -19.74
N ASN A 114 -1.77 3.73 -20.12
CA ASN A 114 -1.23 3.77 -21.47
C ASN A 114 -1.36 2.43 -22.22
N GLY A 115 -2.04 1.44 -21.63
CA GLY A 115 -2.35 0.15 -22.27
C GLY A 115 -1.40 -0.99 -21.91
N GLU A 116 -0.39 -0.77 -21.08
CA GLU A 116 0.48 -1.84 -20.59
C GLU A 116 -0.07 -2.43 -19.29
N ALA A 117 -0.75 -3.58 -19.39
CA ALA A 117 -1.36 -4.23 -18.23
C ALA A 117 -0.32 -4.66 -17.19
N TYR A 118 -0.59 -4.34 -15.92
CA TYR A 118 0.16 -4.88 -14.78
C TYR A 118 0.00 -6.40 -14.71
N GLN A 119 1.10 -7.10 -14.45
CA GLN A 119 1.14 -8.56 -14.32
C GLN A 119 1.24 -8.94 -12.83
N PRO A 120 0.12 -9.21 -12.16
CA PRO A 120 0.13 -9.59 -10.75
C PRO A 120 0.71 -11.00 -10.57
N LYS A 121 1.43 -11.20 -9.47
CA LYS A 121 1.86 -12.53 -9.05
C LYS A 121 0.75 -13.25 -8.29
N ARG A 122 0.56 -14.53 -8.56
CA ARG A 122 -0.48 -15.36 -7.92
C ARG A 122 0.02 -16.77 -7.65
N ALA A 123 -0.50 -17.37 -6.59
CA ALA A 123 -0.37 -18.80 -6.33
C ALA A 123 -1.50 -19.58 -7.03
N GLU A 124 -1.28 -20.88 -7.20
CA GLU A 124 -2.29 -21.77 -7.80
C GLU A 124 -3.61 -21.73 -7.03
N GLY A 125 -4.71 -21.45 -7.74
CA GLY A 125 -6.06 -21.40 -7.19
C GLY A 125 -6.50 -20.04 -6.64
N GLU A 126 -5.61 -19.04 -6.60
CA GLU A 126 -6.02 -17.65 -6.31
C GLU A 126 -6.78 -17.05 -7.51
N PRO A 127 -7.80 -16.20 -7.27
CA PRO A 127 -8.54 -15.57 -8.35
C PRO A 127 -7.65 -14.60 -9.13
N GLU A 128 -8.01 -14.41 -10.41
CA GLU A 128 -7.33 -13.46 -11.28
C GLU A 128 -7.64 -12.02 -10.83
N PRO A 129 -6.64 -11.16 -10.68
CA PRO A 129 -6.87 -9.78 -10.25
C PRO A 129 -7.52 -8.97 -11.35
N PRO A 130 -8.35 -7.98 -11.02
CA PRO A 130 -8.95 -7.12 -12.02
C PRO A 130 -7.87 -6.36 -12.77
N ALA A 131 -7.92 -6.44 -14.10
CA ALA A 131 -7.20 -5.55 -14.97
C ALA A 131 -7.72 -4.12 -14.80
N TYR A 132 -6.84 -3.14 -14.96
CA TYR A 132 -7.23 -1.73 -14.94
C TYR A 132 -8.21 -1.41 -16.08
N ASP A 133 -9.34 -0.81 -15.74
CA ASP A 133 -10.25 -0.13 -16.66
C ASP A 133 -10.14 1.39 -16.48
N ARG A 134 -10.38 2.17 -17.54
CA ARG A 134 -10.32 3.65 -17.45
C ARG A 134 -11.31 4.29 -16.50
N LYS A 135 -12.34 3.55 -16.06
CA LYS A 135 -13.28 4.00 -15.03
C LYS A 135 -12.75 3.79 -13.60
N ASP A 136 -11.64 3.08 -13.46
CA ASP A 136 -11.03 2.77 -12.17
C ASP A 136 -10.17 3.93 -11.64
N ALA A 137 -10.01 3.96 -10.32
CA ALA A 137 -9.02 4.83 -9.68
C ALA A 137 -7.72 4.05 -9.47
N LEU A 138 -6.66 4.49 -10.14
CA LEU A 138 -5.32 3.91 -10.04
C LEU A 138 -4.36 4.91 -9.39
N PHE A 139 -3.63 4.44 -8.39
CA PHE A 139 -2.56 5.19 -7.73
C PHE A 139 -1.30 4.32 -7.72
N VAL A 140 -0.23 4.78 -8.37
CA VAL A 140 1.07 4.11 -8.36
C VAL A 140 2.13 5.07 -7.85
N ARG A 141 2.55 4.87 -6.60
CA ARG A 141 3.60 5.68 -5.96
C ARG A 141 4.14 4.96 -4.73
N PHE A 142 5.34 5.35 -4.28
CA PHE A 142 5.96 4.83 -3.05
C PHE A 142 6.19 3.31 -3.08
N GLY A 143 6.43 2.74 -4.27
CA GLY A 143 6.54 1.28 -4.44
C GLY A 143 5.21 0.53 -4.25
N LEU A 144 4.08 1.24 -4.25
CA LEU A 144 2.74 0.68 -4.10
C LEU A 144 1.91 0.96 -5.34
N ARG A 145 1.19 -0.06 -5.80
CA ARG A 145 0.08 0.05 -6.75
C ARG A 145 -1.22 -0.16 -5.98
N LYS A 146 -2.08 0.85 -5.98
CA LYS A 146 -3.43 0.81 -5.40
C LYS A 146 -4.45 0.97 -6.52
N LEU A 147 -5.31 -0.02 -6.69
CA LEU A 147 -6.40 0.00 -7.66
C LEU A 147 -7.74 -0.08 -6.94
N ILE A 148 -8.65 0.84 -7.23
CA ILE A 148 -10.06 0.76 -6.85
C ILE A 148 -10.85 0.64 -8.14
N THR A 149 -11.50 -0.51 -8.34
CA THR A 149 -12.25 -0.73 -9.57
C THR A 149 -13.64 -0.13 -9.49
N HIS A 150 -14.15 0.33 -10.63
CA HIS A 150 -15.53 0.79 -10.75
C HIS A 150 -16.57 -0.33 -10.52
N GLN A 151 -16.12 -1.60 -10.49
CA GLN A 151 -16.92 -2.78 -10.20
C GLN A 151 -16.91 -3.18 -8.72
N GLY A 152 -16.28 -2.38 -7.84
CA GLY A 152 -16.27 -2.62 -6.39
C GLY A 152 -15.07 -3.40 -5.86
N GLY A 153 -14.06 -3.65 -6.69
CA GLY A 153 -12.80 -4.25 -6.29
C GLY A 153 -11.83 -3.24 -5.67
N TYR A 154 -10.94 -3.73 -4.82
CA TYR A 154 -9.89 -2.94 -4.18
C TYR A 154 -8.62 -3.77 -4.05
N SER A 155 -7.48 -3.28 -4.51
CA SER A 155 -6.19 -3.93 -4.27
C SER A 155 -5.10 -2.95 -3.90
N VAL A 156 -4.17 -3.40 -3.06
CA VAL A 156 -2.88 -2.75 -2.82
C VAL A 156 -1.79 -3.78 -3.01
N THR A 157 -0.83 -3.46 -3.87
CA THR A 157 0.28 -4.35 -4.25
C THR A 157 1.61 -3.63 -4.06
N HIS A 158 2.58 -4.30 -3.42
CA HIS A 158 3.96 -3.85 -3.40
C HIS A 158 4.62 -4.18 -4.75
N THR A 159 4.93 -3.16 -5.54
CA THR A 159 5.25 -3.31 -6.97
C THR A 159 6.53 -4.10 -7.22
N GLN A 160 7.48 -4.07 -6.28
CA GLN A 160 8.74 -4.79 -6.42
C GLN A 160 8.62 -6.29 -6.08
N SER A 161 7.91 -6.64 -5.00
CA SER A 161 7.80 -8.05 -4.59
C SER A 161 6.66 -8.77 -5.30
N GLY A 162 5.54 -8.09 -5.54
CA GLY A 162 4.26 -8.68 -5.96
C GLY A 162 3.32 -9.03 -4.80
N THR A 163 3.74 -8.82 -3.55
CA THR A 163 2.89 -9.00 -2.36
C THR A 163 1.65 -8.11 -2.46
N ALA A 164 0.46 -8.69 -2.26
CA ALA A 164 -0.81 -8.00 -2.47
C ALA A 164 -1.87 -8.34 -1.40
N ILE A 165 -2.72 -7.36 -1.11
CA ILE A 165 -3.98 -7.54 -0.39
C ILE A 165 -5.10 -7.03 -1.28
N GLU A 166 -6.14 -7.84 -1.48
CA GLU A 166 -7.19 -7.56 -2.45
C GLU A 166 -8.58 -7.99 -1.96
N ILE A 167 -9.57 -7.20 -2.35
CA ILE A 167 -10.98 -7.57 -2.43
C ILE A 167 -11.34 -7.58 -3.93
N THR A 168 -11.73 -8.73 -4.46
CA THR A 168 -12.13 -8.86 -5.88
C THR A 168 -13.50 -8.18 -6.10
N PRO A 169 -13.88 -7.84 -7.35
CA PRO A 169 -15.23 -7.36 -7.65
C PRO A 169 -16.35 -8.30 -7.20
N ASP A 170 -16.08 -9.60 -7.15
CA ASP A 170 -17.01 -10.64 -6.67
C ASP A 170 -17.03 -10.78 -5.13
N GLY A 171 -16.26 -9.95 -4.41
CA GLY A 171 -16.22 -9.91 -2.95
C GLY A 171 -15.30 -10.96 -2.30
N GLN A 172 -14.43 -11.61 -3.06
CA GLN A 172 -13.43 -12.52 -2.49
C GLN A 172 -12.28 -11.72 -1.89
N CYS A 173 -11.71 -12.19 -0.78
CA CYS A 173 -10.52 -11.58 -0.17
C CYS A 173 -9.29 -12.42 -0.49
N VAL A 174 -8.20 -11.77 -0.92
CA VAL A 174 -6.91 -12.42 -1.20
C VAL A 174 -5.81 -11.71 -0.41
N ILE A 175 -4.97 -12.49 0.26
CA ILE A 175 -3.73 -12.03 0.90
C ILE A 175 -2.60 -12.87 0.31
N HIS A 176 -1.91 -12.30 -0.68
CA HIS A 176 -0.84 -12.96 -1.42
C HIS A 176 0.51 -12.43 -0.95
N ILE A 177 1.38 -13.30 -0.44
CA ILE A 177 2.66 -12.93 0.15
C ILE A 177 3.81 -13.67 -0.54
N GLU A 178 4.71 -12.91 -1.17
CA GLU A 178 5.90 -13.45 -1.85
C GLU A 178 7.10 -13.64 -0.92
N GLY A 179 7.05 -13.04 0.27
CA GLY A 179 8.07 -13.18 1.32
C GLY A 179 7.57 -13.96 2.53
N ASN A 180 8.08 -13.63 3.71
CA ASN A 180 7.61 -14.20 4.97
C ASN A 180 6.31 -13.53 5.43
N ALA A 181 5.36 -14.33 5.92
CA ALA A 181 4.13 -13.85 6.55
C ALA A 181 4.21 -14.03 8.08
N PHE A 182 3.87 -12.98 8.83
CA PHE A 182 3.81 -13.00 10.29
C PHE A 182 2.40 -12.61 10.76
N ARG A 183 1.81 -13.39 11.66
CA ARG A 183 0.52 -13.11 12.31
C ARG A 183 0.69 -13.26 13.81
N SER A 184 0.40 -12.20 14.56
CA SER A 184 0.51 -12.21 16.02
C SER A 184 -0.71 -11.54 16.65
N SER A 185 -1.04 -11.93 17.88
CA SER A 185 -2.12 -11.36 18.67
C SER A 185 -1.77 -11.49 20.14
N THR A 186 -1.97 -10.42 20.91
CA THR A 186 -1.79 -10.42 22.37
C THR A 186 -3.01 -10.95 23.11
N GLY A 187 -4.19 -10.85 22.48
CA GLY A 187 -5.42 -11.48 22.92
C GLY A 187 -5.77 -12.74 22.12
N ASN A 188 -7.05 -13.09 22.13
CA ASN A 188 -7.54 -14.28 21.44
C ASN A 188 -7.56 -14.08 19.91
N THR A 189 -7.12 -15.10 19.17
CA THR A 189 -7.40 -15.24 17.74
C THR A 189 -8.51 -16.26 17.54
N LEU A 190 -9.54 -15.91 16.78
CA LEU A 190 -10.65 -16.78 16.42
C LEU A 190 -10.76 -16.86 14.90
N GLU A 191 -10.76 -18.08 14.36
CA GLU A 191 -10.95 -18.36 12.95
C GLU A 191 -12.14 -19.30 12.79
N GLN A 192 -13.19 -18.83 12.10
CA GLN A 192 -14.43 -19.58 11.89
C GLN A 192 -14.67 -19.72 10.40
N ILE A 193 -14.64 -20.96 9.91
CA ILE A 193 -14.84 -21.28 8.51
C ILE A 193 -16.13 -22.08 8.39
N GLY A 194 -17.13 -21.54 7.70
CA GLY A 194 -18.41 -22.23 7.45
C GLY A 194 -18.32 -23.33 6.39
N GLY A 195 -17.30 -23.26 5.53
CA GLY A 195 -16.96 -24.27 4.53
C GLY A 195 -15.75 -25.11 4.92
N ALA A 196 -15.00 -25.56 3.92
CA ALA A 196 -13.77 -26.32 4.15
C ALA A 196 -12.58 -25.40 4.46
N LEU A 197 -11.72 -25.81 5.40
CA LEU A 197 -10.40 -25.24 5.62
C LEU A 197 -9.34 -26.22 5.12
N THR A 198 -8.39 -25.74 4.32
CA THR A 198 -7.24 -26.52 3.85
C THR A 198 -5.96 -25.80 4.22
N ILE A 199 -5.05 -26.47 4.91
CA ILE A 199 -3.72 -25.96 5.28
C ILE A 199 -2.69 -26.85 4.59
N LYS A 200 -1.88 -26.29 3.69
CA LYS A 200 -0.81 -27.00 2.98
C LYS A 200 0.53 -26.38 3.33
N VAL A 201 1.46 -27.20 3.83
CA VAL A 201 2.82 -26.79 4.16
C VAL A 201 3.79 -27.76 3.47
N LYS A 202 4.75 -27.23 2.71
CA LYS A 202 5.75 -28.04 2.01
C LYS A 202 6.92 -28.46 2.92
N GLY A 203 7.27 -27.60 3.87
CA GLY A 203 8.24 -27.89 4.93
C GLY A 203 7.53 -28.32 6.21
N ASP A 204 8.08 -27.94 7.35
CA ASP A 204 7.55 -28.33 8.65
C ASP A 204 6.37 -27.46 9.11
N ALA A 205 5.38 -28.10 9.74
CA ALA A 205 4.26 -27.45 10.40
C ALA A 205 4.31 -27.75 11.90
N ASN A 206 4.54 -26.72 12.72
CA ASN A 206 4.60 -26.84 14.17
C ASN A 206 3.38 -26.18 14.81
N ILE A 207 2.73 -26.89 15.74
CA ILE A 207 1.63 -26.37 16.58
C ILE A 207 2.06 -26.56 18.04
N GLU A 208 2.28 -25.46 18.74
CA GLU A 208 2.67 -25.45 20.15
C GLU A 208 1.64 -24.67 20.96
N ALA A 209 1.22 -25.24 22.09
CA ALA A 209 0.36 -24.60 23.05
C ALA A 209 0.92 -24.81 24.46
N GLY A 210 1.09 -23.74 25.23
CA GLY A 210 1.48 -23.83 26.64
C GLY A 210 0.39 -24.42 27.54
N GLY A 211 -0.86 -24.44 27.05
CA GLY A 211 -2.00 -25.12 27.66
C GLY A 211 -2.50 -26.25 26.78
N ASN A 212 -3.82 -26.42 26.70
CA ASN A 212 -4.42 -27.51 25.93
C ASN A 212 -4.46 -27.19 24.42
N ALA A 213 -4.00 -28.13 23.59
CA ALA A 213 -4.34 -28.21 22.18
C ALA A 213 -5.45 -29.26 21.99
N THR A 214 -6.54 -28.91 21.32
CA THR A 214 -7.71 -29.79 21.15
C THR A 214 -8.13 -29.87 19.69
N VAL A 215 -8.22 -31.09 19.16
CA VAL A 215 -8.79 -31.38 17.83
C VAL A 215 -10.08 -32.17 18.04
N LYS A 216 -11.21 -31.63 17.57
CA LYS A 216 -12.52 -32.30 17.60
C LYS A 216 -13.05 -32.44 16.20
N ALA A 217 -13.41 -33.66 15.81
CA ALA A 217 -14.09 -33.95 14.57
C ALA A 217 -15.39 -34.71 14.89
N SER A 218 -16.50 -34.31 14.28
CA SER A 218 -17.77 -35.05 14.37
C SER A 218 -17.77 -36.32 13.51
N GLY A 219 -16.97 -36.30 12.43
CA GLY A 219 -16.75 -37.43 11.55
C GLY A 219 -15.42 -38.13 11.84
N LYS A 220 -14.67 -38.44 10.78
CA LYS A 220 -13.37 -39.10 10.87
C LYS A 220 -12.27 -38.09 11.16
N ALA A 221 -11.28 -38.50 11.94
CA ALA A 221 -9.99 -37.84 12.05
C ALA A 221 -8.91 -38.85 11.63
N ASN A 222 -8.18 -38.54 10.56
CA ASN A 222 -7.08 -39.37 10.06
C ASN A 222 -5.76 -38.71 10.44
N LEU A 223 -4.80 -39.51 10.90
CA LEU A 223 -3.42 -39.10 11.14
C LEU A 223 -2.51 -40.10 10.44
N GLU A 224 -1.75 -39.61 9.48
CA GLU A 224 -0.89 -40.42 8.62
C GLU A 224 0.50 -39.79 8.59
N GLY A 225 1.53 -40.63 8.69
CA GLY A 225 2.91 -40.22 8.66
C GLY A 225 3.82 -41.43 8.70
N ASN A 226 5.08 -41.26 8.31
CA ASN A 226 6.08 -42.33 8.40
C ASN A 226 6.35 -42.73 9.86
N GLU A 227 6.24 -41.76 10.78
CA GLU A 227 6.35 -41.94 12.22
C GLU A 227 5.30 -41.08 12.92
N VAL A 228 4.65 -41.66 13.94
CA VAL A 228 3.76 -40.94 14.85
C VAL A 228 4.20 -41.26 16.27
N THR A 229 4.62 -40.23 17.00
CA THR A 229 5.08 -40.36 18.38
C THR A 229 4.11 -39.64 19.32
N ILE A 230 3.62 -40.34 20.33
CA ILE A 230 2.79 -39.78 21.41
C ILE A 230 3.55 -39.94 22.72
N LYS A 231 3.88 -38.83 23.37
CA LYS A 231 4.53 -38.80 24.68
C LYS A 231 3.61 -38.08 25.67
N ALA A 232 3.35 -38.72 26.80
CA ALA A 232 2.64 -38.12 27.91
C ALA A 232 3.40 -38.41 29.21
N SER A 233 3.54 -37.41 30.07
CA SER A 233 4.01 -37.60 31.44
C SER A 233 2.93 -38.17 32.36
N GLY A 234 1.67 -37.88 32.05
CA GLY A 234 0.50 -38.50 32.64
C GLY A 234 -0.02 -39.67 31.80
N ASN A 235 -1.34 -39.80 31.72
CA ASN A 235 -1.98 -40.91 31.04
C ASN A 235 -2.26 -40.60 29.55
N VAL A 236 -2.17 -41.62 28.71
CA VAL A 236 -2.78 -41.63 27.37
C VAL A 236 -4.03 -42.50 27.45
N ASN A 237 -5.21 -41.88 27.31
CA ASN A 237 -6.48 -42.58 27.32
C ASN A 237 -7.00 -42.73 25.88
N ILE A 238 -7.32 -43.96 25.49
CA ILE A 238 -7.97 -44.26 24.22
C ILE A 238 -9.29 -44.97 24.54
N ASP A 239 -10.39 -44.34 24.18
CA ASP A 239 -11.74 -44.88 24.35
C ASP A 239 -12.42 -44.97 22.98
N ALA A 240 -12.89 -46.17 22.65
CA ALA A 240 -13.60 -46.45 21.42
C ALA A 240 -14.90 -47.16 21.77
N GLY A 241 -16.05 -46.50 21.52
CA GLY A 241 -17.36 -47.13 21.67
C GLY A 241 -17.63 -48.26 20.66
N GLY A 242 -16.75 -48.43 19.67
CA GLY A 242 -16.76 -49.53 18.71
C GLY A 242 -15.46 -50.34 18.78
N GLN A 243 -14.98 -50.82 17.63
CA GLN A 243 -13.74 -51.58 17.57
C GLN A 243 -12.51 -50.68 17.67
N PHE A 244 -11.61 -51.01 18.59
CA PHE A 244 -10.22 -50.55 18.58
C PHE A 244 -9.34 -51.64 17.95
N ALA A 245 -8.66 -51.33 16.86
CA ALA A 245 -7.82 -52.28 16.13
C ALA A 245 -6.41 -51.71 15.96
N VAL A 246 -5.41 -52.50 16.34
CA VAL A 246 -3.99 -52.18 16.17
C VAL A 246 -3.34 -53.27 15.35
N LYS A 247 -2.55 -52.89 14.35
CA LYS A 247 -1.77 -53.81 13.51
C LYS A 247 -0.32 -53.32 13.47
N ALA A 248 0.61 -54.22 13.74
CA ALA A 248 2.04 -53.95 13.72
C ALA A 248 2.80 -55.16 13.18
N ALA A 249 3.88 -54.93 12.44
CA ALA A 249 4.74 -55.99 11.93
C ALA A 249 5.59 -56.64 13.03
N ALA A 250 6.02 -55.84 14.01
CA ALA A 250 6.65 -56.26 15.25
C ALA A 250 6.27 -55.26 16.34
N ALA A 251 5.77 -55.75 17.48
CA ALA A 251 5.34 -54.90 18.58
C ALA A 251 5.90 -55.43 19.90
N PRO A 252 6.92 -54.77 20.48
CA PRO A 252 7.32 -55.02 21.86
C PRO A 252 6.37 -54.26 22.78
N PHE A 253 5.13 -54.73 22.90
CA PHE A 253 4.24 -54.19 23.94
C PHE A 253 4.60 -54.84 25.28
N THR A 254 4.87 -54.00 26.28
CA THR A 254 4.86 -54.43 27.68
C THR A 254 3.58 -53.90 28.28
N LEU A 255 2.58 -54.78 28.40
CA LEU A 255 1.41 -54.48 29.22
C LEU A 255 1.86 -54.63 30.68
N GLY A 256 1.88 -53.52 31.40
CA GLY A 256 2.03 -53.50 32.86
C GLY A 256 0.72 -53.83 33.56
#